data_AF-A0A957K6U7-F1
#
_entry.id   AF-A0A957K6U7-F1
#
_cell.length_a   1.000
_cell.length_b   1.000
_cell.length_c   1.000
_cell.angle_alpha   90.00
_cell.angle_beta   90.00
_cell.angle_gamma   90.00
#
_symmetry.space_group_name_H-M   'P 1'
#
loop_
_entity.id
_entity.type
_entity.pdbx_description
1 polymer ?
#
loop_
_entity_poly.entity_id
_entity_poly.type
_entity_poly.pdbx_seq_one_letter_code
_entity_poly.pdbx_strand_id
1 'polypeptide(L)'
;YFSATGQRWGNPLYRWERMAAQGYRWWTNRLQMCLTQTDIVRIDHFRGFEAYWEIPAEEETAIIGRWAPGPGAELFDALLQNLGDLPIIAEDLGVITPPVEELRDRYGFPGMNILQFAFGSAAENRFLPHNIKHHSVVYTGTHDNDTTRGWYESESDETRDHVRRYLACDGHDIAWDLVRAANASVAALAIVPMQDLLNLPTAARMNYPGRLGGNWQWRYTRDMLEPWIAPRLADLTELYGRAPAIPETDDEAEVEASQD
;
A
#
# COMPACT_ATOMS: atom_id res chain seq x y z
N TYR A 1 -19.68 -5.70 -5.27
CA TYR A 1 -19.20 -4.31 -5.27
C TYR A 1 -19.17 -3.79 -3.83
N PHE A 2 -18.11 -3.07 -3.45
CA PHE A 2 -17.74 -2.72 -2.06
C PHE A 2 -18.65 -1.68 -1.36
N SER A 3 -19.42 -0.90 -2.12
CA SER A 3 -20.38 0.09 -1.59
C SER A 3 -21.59 0.16 -2.50
N ALA A 4 -22.79 0.22 -1.93
CA ALA A 4 -24.05 0.35 -2.67
C ALA A 4 -24.23 1.75 -3.30
N THR A 5 -23.63 2.78 -2.71
CA THR A 5 -23.82 4.19 -3.11
C THR A 5 -22.53 4.91 -3.51
N GLY A 6 -21.42 4.17 -3.59
CA GLY A 6 -20.09 4.74 -3.74
C GLY A 6 -19.63 5.51 -2.48
N GLN A 7 -18.72 6.47 -2.65
CA GLN A 7 -18.26 7.36 -1.59
C GLN A 7 -18.15 8.79 -2.12
N ARG A 8 -18.81 9.75 -1.47
CA ARG A 8 -18.71 11.18 -1.80
C ARG A 8 -17.72 11.84 -0.86
N TRP A 9 -16.50 12.08 -1.33
CA TRP A 9 -15.44 12.66 -0.50
C TRP A 9 -15.61 14.17 -0.25
N GLY A 10 -16.25 14.88 -1.18
CA GLY A 10 -16.56 16.31 -1.04
C GLY A 10 -15.39 17.26 -1.30
N ASN A 11 -14.23 16.76 -1.73
CA ASN A 11 -13.10 17.59 -2.15
C ASN A 11 -13.45 18.36 -3.44
N PRO A 12 -12.95 19.60 -3.61
CA PRO A 12 -12.98 20.25 -4.91
C PRO A 12 -12.07 19.51 -5.90
N LEU A 13 -12.48 19.45 -7.16
CA LEU A 13 -11.71 18.80 -8.23
C LEU A 13 -10.74 19.79 -8.89
N TYR A 14 -9.63 19.25 -9.42
CA TYR A 14 -8.64 20.04 -10.12
C TYR A 14 -9.14 20.51 -11.48
N ARG A 15 -8.77 21.74 -11.87
CA ARG A 15 -8.88 22.20 -13.25
C ARG A 15 -7.61 21.82 -14.01
N TRP A 16 -7.51 20.56 -14.44
CA TRP A 16 -6.28 20.02 -15.03
C TRP A 16 -5.76 20.82 -16.23
N GLU A 17 -6.64 21.32 -17.09
CA GLU A 17 -6.26 22.23 -18.19
C GLU A 17 -5.54 23.49 -17.72
N ARG A 18 -5.97 24.08 -16.59
CA ARG A 18 -5.32 25.27 -16.01
C ARG A 18 -3.98 24.91 -15.38
N MET A 19 -3.86 23.72 -14.80
CA MET A 19 -2.59 23.22 -14.26
C MET A 19 -1.59 22.96 -15.38
N ALA A 20 -2.02 22.35 -16.49
CA ALA A 20 -1.21 22.12 -17.68
C ALA A 20 -0.69 23.44 -18.27
N ALA A 21 -1.56 24.44 -18.41
CA ALA A 21 -1.18 25.78 -18.89
C ALA A 21 -0.16 26.51 -17.98
N GLN A 22 0.03 26.04 -16.75
CA GLN A 22 1.02 26.54 -15.79
C GLN A 22 2.21 25.59 -15.61
N GLY A 23 2.38 24.61 -16.51
CA GLY A 23 3.45 23.62 -16.47
C GLY A 23 3.41 22.75 -15.21
N TYR A 24 2.21 22.49 -14.67
CA TYR A 24 1.99 21.71 -13.44
C TYR A 24 2.79 22.20 -12.22
N ARG A 25 3.13 23.49 -12.16
CA ARG A 25 3.94 24.08 -11.08
C ARG A 25 3.41 23.79 -9.68
N TRP A 26 2.09 23.78 -9.49
CA TRP A 26 1.50 23.47 -8.19
C TRP A 26 1.83 22.05 -7.72
N TRP A 27 1.71 21.06 -8.62
CA TRP A 27 2.04 19.67 -8.31
C TRP A 27 3.54 19.45 -8.12
N THR A 28 4.35 20.14 -8.92
CA THR A 28 5.82 20.15 -8.76
C THR A 28 6.21 20.63 -7.36
N ASN A 29 5.71 21.79 -6.95
CA ASN A 29 5.99 22.36 -5.63
C ASN A 29 5.45 21.46 -4.49
N ARG A 30 4.28 20.84 -4.68
CA ARG A 30 3.69 19.93 -3.70
C ARG A 30 4.59 18.70 -3.50
N LEU A 31 4.99 18.04 -4.58
CA LEU A 31 5.82 16.84 -4.50
C LEU A 31 7.21 17.18 -3.94
N GLN A 32 7.81 18.28 -4.40
CA GLN A 32 9.09 18.77 -3.87
C GLN A 32 9.03 18.97 -2.34
N MET A 33 7.95 19.59 -1.83
CA MET A 33 7.77 19.79 -0.39
C MET A 33 7.63 18.46 0.37
N CYS A 34 6.88 17.49 -0.17
CA CYS A 34 6.77 16.17 0.45
C CYS A 34 8.15 15.49 0.55
N LEU A 35 8.97 15.59 -0.50
CA LEU A 35 10.31 15.01 -0.55
C LEU A 35 11.32 15.66 0.42
N THR A 36 10.99 16.81 1.04
CA THR A 36 11.79 17.35 2.15
C THR A 36 11.56 16.63 3.47
N GLN A 37 10.50 15.82 3.57
CA GLN A 37 10.07 15.14 4.81
C GLN A 37 10.12 13.61 4.70
N THR A 38 10.15 13.06 3.48
CA THR A 38 10.06 11.63 3.22
C THR A 38 10.90 11.26 2.01
N ASP A 39 11.57 10.10 2.05
CA ASP A 39 12.34 9.59 0.91
C ASP A 39 11.45 9.10 -0.23
N ILE A 40 10.24 8.61 0.09
CA ILE A 40 9.28 8.04 -0.86
C ILE A 40 7.89 8.58 -0.54
N VAL A 41 7.14 8.98 -1.58
CA VAL A 41 5.78 9.51 -1.46
C VAL A 41 4.77 8.52 -2.02
N ARG A 42 3.90 7.96 -1.15
CA ARG A 42 2.69 7.28 -1.62
C ARG A 42 1.69 8.32 -2.12
N ILE A 43 1.28 8.22 -3.39
CA ILE A 43 0.18 9.05 -3.89
C ILE A 43 -1.13 8.27 -3.80
N ASP A 44 -1.98 8.77 -2.91
CA ASP A 44 -3.35 8.31 -2.70
C ASP A 44 -4.22 8.52 -3.95
N HIS A 45 -5.08 7.55 -4.25
CA HIS A 45 -5.98 7.54 -5.39
C HIS A 45 -5.27 7.81 -6.73
N PHE A 46 -4.17 7.09 -7.00
CA PHE A 46 -3.34 7.28 -8.19
C PHE A 46 -4.15 7.21 -9.49
N ARG A 47 -5.18 6.37 -9.53
CA ARG A 47 -6.06 6.25 -10.71
C ARG A 47 -6.68 7.59 -11.14
N GLY A 48 -6.82 8.53 -10.21
CA GLY A 48 -7.30 9.90 -10.42
C GLY A 48 -6.52 10.67 -11.49
N PHE A 49 -5.27 10.28 -11.74
CA PHE A 49 -4.45 10.89 -12.79
C PHE A 49 -4.79 10.38 -14.20
N GLU A 50 -5.35 9.19 -14.33
CA GLU A 50 -5.87 8.67 -15.60
C GLU A 50 -7.31 9.17 -15.83
N ALA A 51 -8.17 8.97 -14.83
CA ALA A 51 -9.53 9.48 -14.82
C ALA A 51 -10.00 9.70 -13.38
N TYR A 52 -10.95 10.58 -13.15
CA TYR A 52 -11.55 10.79 -11.82
C TYR A 52 -13.07 10.83 -11.92
N TRP A 53 -13.73 10.45 -10.82
CA TRP A 53 -15.19 10.48 -10.73
C TRP A 53 -15.64 11.87 -10.29
N GLU A 54 -16.30 12.60 -11.19
CA GLU A 54 -16.83 13.93 -10.96
C GLU A 54 -18.30 13.84 -10.55
N ILE A 55 -18.61 14.36 -9.35
CA ILE A 55 -19.96 14.40 -8.77
C ILE A 55 -20.41 15.87 -8.74
N PRO A 56 -21.57 16.23 -9.31
CA PRO A 56 -22.14 17.56 -9.15
C PRO A 56 -22.29 17.93 -7.67
N ALA A 57 -22.00 19.18 -7.29
CA ALA A 57 -21.88 19.56 -5.89
C ALA A 57 -23.19 19.39 -5.09
N GLU A 58 -24.31 19.53 -5.79
CA GLU A 58 -25.68 19.35 -5.32
C GLU A 58 -26.07 17.91 -5.00
N GLU A 59 -25.33 16.91 -5.51
CA GLU A 59 -25.62 15.51 -5.24
C GLU A 59 -25.23 15.12 -3.81
N GLU A 60 -26.10 14.37 -3.14
CA GLU A 60 -25.87 13.88 -1.77
C GLU A 60 -24.95 12.64 -1.74
N THR A 61 -24.91 11.87 -2.82
CA THR A 61 -24.17 10.61 -2.93
C THR A 61 -23.26 10.58 -4.15
N ALA A 62 -22.49 9.50 -4.32
CA ALA A 62 -21.59 9.33 -5.48
C ALA A 62 -22.24 8.57 -6.64
N ILE A 63 -23.54 8.24 -6.54
CA ILE A 63 -24.25 7.48 -7.58
C ILE A 63 -24.32 8.28 -8.88
N ILE A 64 -24.65 9.56 -8.80
CA ILE A 64 -24.77 10.46 -9.94
C ILE A 64 -23.43 11.18 -10.11
N GLY A 65 -22.65 10.71 -11.08
CA GLY A 65 -21.39 11.32 -11.46
C GLY A 65 -20.96 10.85 -12.84
N ARG A 66 -19.76 11.26 -13.25
CA ARG A 66 -19.17 10.83 -14.52
C ARG A 66 -17.66 10.67 -14.38
N TRP A 67 -17.09 9.75 -15.15
CA TRP A 67 -15.66 9.70 -15.37
C TRP A 67 -15.23 10.88 -16.23
N ALA A 68 -14.27 11.66 -15.74
CA ALA A 68 -13.59 12.73 -16.47
C ALA A 68 -12.10 12.39 -16.58
N PRO A 69 -11.44 12.74 -17.70
CA PRO A 69 -10.03 12.43 -17.90
C PRO A 69 -9.14 13.22 -16.94
N GLY A 70 -8.15 12.56 -16.36
CA GLY A 70 -7.08 13.20 -15.60
C GLY A 70 -5.99 13.78 -16.52
N PRO A 71 -4.88 14.29 -15.95
CA PRO A 71 -3.77 14.87 -16.70
C PRO A 71 -2.87 13.82 -17.37
N GLY A 72 -3.00 12.54 -16.99
CA GLY A 72 -2.22 11.43 -17.53
C GLY A 72 -0.71 11.65 -17.43
N ALA A 73 -0.02 11.23 -18.50
CA ALA A 73 1.44 11.30 -18.61
C ALA A 73 2.00 12.72 -18.55
N GLU A 74 1.27 13.73 -19.04
CA GLU A 74 1.78 15.11 -19.13
C GLU A 74 2.18 15.68 -17.76
N LEU A 75 1.43 15.33 -16.70
CA LEU A 75 1.79 15.69 -15.33
C LEU A 75 3.13 15.07 -14.92
N PHE A 76 3.28 13.76 -15.10
CA PHE A 76 4.46 13.04 -14.63
C PHE A 76 5.71 13.35 -15.47
N ASP A 77 5.54 13.60 -16.77
CA ASP A 77 6.60 14.11 -17.64
C ASP A 77 7.11 15.47 -17.12
N ALA A 78 6.21 16.38 -16.72
CA ALA A 78 6.59 17.66 -16.14
C ALA A 78 7.26 17.50 -14.76
N LEU A 79 6.76 16.61 -13.90
CA LEU A 79 7.38 16.34 -12.59
C LEU A 79 8.80 15.78 -12.77
N LEU A 80 8.99 14.81 -13.66
CA LEU A 80 10.30 14.21 -13.96
C LEU A 80 11.28 15.25 -14.50
N GLN A 81 10.82 16.15 -15.38
CA GLN A 81 11.64 17.25 -15.91
C GLN A 81 12.10 18.23 -14.83
N ASN A 82 11.27 18.51 -13.82
CA ASN A 82 11.56 19.52 -12.80
C ASN A 82 12.27 18.95 -11.57
N LEU A 83 12.04 17.69 -11.23
CA LEU A 83 12.51 17.07 -9.98
C LEU A 83 13.56 15.97 -10.20
N GLY A 84 13.69 15.47 -11.44
CA GLY A 84 14.45 14.25 -11.69
C GLY A 84 13.68 13.04 -11.19
N ASP A 85 14.35 12.17 -10.43
CA ASP A 85 13.76 10.94 -9.93
C ASP A 85 12.47 11.18 -9.14
N LEU A 86 11.47 10.32 -9.38
CA LEU A 86 10.16 10.40 -8.77
C LEU A 86 9.95 9.19 -7.85
N PRO A 87 10.42 9.23 -6.59
CA PRO A 87 10.26 8.13 -5.65
C PRO A 87 8.82 8.06 -5.15
N ILE A 88 7.94 7.49 -5.98
CA ILE A 88 6.49 7.43 -5.78
C ILE A 88 6.04 5.99 -5.63
N ILE A 89 5.14 5.72 -4.68
CA ILE A 89 4.33 4.50 -4.64
C ILE A 89 2.92 4.87 -5.11
N ALA A 90 2.40 4.15 -6.11
CA ALA A 90 1.06 4.35 -6.63
C ALA A 90 0.04 3.57 -5.78
N GLU A 91 -0.87 4.26 -5.10
CA GLU A 91 -2.06 3.61 -4.53
C GLU A 91 -3.02 3.26 -5.67
N ASP A 92 -3.00 1.99 -6.07
CA ASP A 92 -3.73 1.40 -7.20
C ASP A 92 -4.73 0.33 -6.72
N LEU A 93 -5.49 0.64 -5.68
CA LEU A 93 -6.56 -0.22 -5.17
C LEU A 93 -7.92 0.13 -5.81
N GLY A 94 -8.87 -0.80 -5.66
CA GLY A 94 -10.20 -0.68 -6.25
C GLY A 94 -10.27 -1.21 -7.69
N VAL A 95 -11.22 -0.70 -8.47
CA VAL A 95 -11.38 -1.09 -9.89
C VAL A 95 -10.36 -0.32 -10.72
N ILE A 96 -9.26 -1.01 -11.05
CA ILE A 96 -8.18 -0.50 -11.89
C ILE A 96 -8.40 -0.94 -13.34
N THR A 97 -8.17 -0.03 -14.27
CA THR A 97 -8.27 -0.26 -15.72
C THR A 97 -6.87 -0.37 -16.33
N PRO A 98 -6.70 -1.05 -17.48
CA PRO A 98 -5.39 -1.14 -18.14
C PRO A 98 -4.69 0.22 -18.36
N PRO A 99 -5.39 1.32 -18.71
CA PRO A 99 -4.74 2.64 -18.82
C PRO A 99 -4.11 3.16 -17.51
N VAL A 100 -4.67 2.81 -16.36
CA VAL A 100 -4.08 3.17 -15.05
C VAL A 100 -2.80 2.37 -14.81
N GLU A 101 -2.80 1.08 -15.15
CA GLU A 101 -1.61 0.23 -15.04
C GLU A 101 -0.52 0.69 -16.01
N GLU A 102 -0.87 1.02 -17.25
CA GLU A 102 0.05 1.58 -18.24
C GLU A 102 0.67 2.90 -17.76
N LEU A 103 -0.13 3.78 -17.16
CA LEU A 103 0.37 5.03 -16.59
C LEU A 103 1.35 4.77 -15.44
N ARG A 104 1.02 3.85 -14.53
CA ARG A 104 1.90 3.45 -13.41
C ARG A 104 3.21 2.86 -13.94
N ASP A 105 3.12 1.91 -14.85
CA ASP A 105 4.24 1.11 -15.34
C ASP A 105 5.18 1.95 -16.23
N ARG A 106 4.64 2.93 -16.98
CA ARG A 106 5.44 3.87 -17.79
C ARG A 106 6.51 4.61 -17.00
N TYR A 107 6.20 4.98 -15.76
CA TYR A 107 7.14 5.69 -14.87
C TYR A 107 7.80 4.77 -13.85
N GLY A 108 7.56 3.46 -13.94
CA GLY A 108 8.12 2.48 -13.02
C GLY A 108 7.69 2.70 -11.57
N PHE A 109 6.44 3.15 -11.33
CA PHE A 109 5.95 3.28 -9.96
C PHE A 109 5.51 1.93 -9.41
N PRO A 110 5.98 1.49 -8.22
CA PRO A 110 5.43 0.30 -7.59
C PRO A 110 3.95 0.51 -7.21
N GLY A 111 3.13 -0.48 -7.55
CA GLY A 111 1.74 -0.59 -7.08
C GLY A 111 1.64 -1.22 -5.69
N MET A 112 0.42 -1.37 -5.18
CA MET A 112 0.14 -1.92 -3.85
C MET A 112 -0.55 -3.29 -3.91
N ASN A 113 -0.25 -4.15 -2.94
CA ASN A 113 -0.90 -5.44 -2.73
C ASN A 113 -1.36 -5.56 -1.28
N ILE A 114 -2.66 -5.83 -1.06
CA ILE A 114 -3.24 -5.93 0.29
C ILE A 114 -3.67 -7.38 0.53
N LEU A 115 -2.99 -8.08 1.44
CA LEU A 115 -3.25 -9.50 1.70
C LEU A 115 -4.65 -9.77 2.24
N GLN A 116 -5.25 -8.85 3.00
CA GLN A 116 -6.65 -8.97 3.42
C GLN A 116 -7.65 -9.01 2.24
N PHE A 117 -7.25 -8.57 1.04
CA PHE A 117 -8.08 -8.67 -0.17
C PHE A 117 -7.80 -9.93 -1.00
N ALA A 118 -6.85 -10.77 -0.58
CA ALA A 118 -6.38 -11.91 -1.35
C ALA A 118 -7.31 -13.12 -1.29
N PHE A 119 -8.00 -13.31 -0.17
CA PHE A 119 -8.71 -14.55 0.13
C PHE A 119 -10.22 -14.42 -0.12
N GLY A 120 -10.93 -15.54 -0.08
CA GLY A 120 -12.38 -15.59 -0.36
C GLY A 120 -12.78 -15.48 -1.84
N SER A 121 -11.81 -15.49 -2.76
CA SER A 121 -12.04 -15.44 -4.21
C SER A 121 -11.18 -16.45 -4.97
N ALA A 122 -11.19 -16.38 -6.31
CA ALA A 122 -10.51 -17.32 -7.19
C ALA A 122 -8.97 -17.18 -7.15
N ALA A 123 -8.26 -18.19 -7.65
CA ALA A 123 -6.80 -18.25 -7.60
C ALA A 123 -6.12 -17.14 -8.44
N GLU A 124 -6.84 -16.52 -9.37
CA GLU A 124 -6.37 -15.41 -10.21
C GLU A 124 -6.39 -14.06 -9.47
N ASN A 125 -6.82 -14.00 -8.20
CA ASN A 125 -6.83 -12.77 -7.43
C ASN A 125 -5.41 -12.20 -7.32
N ARG A 126 -5.20 -10.99 -7.86
CA ARG A 126 -3.90 -10.31 -7.91
C ARG A 126 -3.25 -10.09 -6.55
N PHE A 127 -4.03 -10.12 -5.47
CA PHE A 127 -3.54 -9.91 -4.12
C PHE A 127 -2.97 -11.19 -3.47
N LEU A 128 -3.19 -12.37 -4.06
CA LEU A 128 -2.60 -13.62 -3.58
C LEU A 128 -1.07 -13.60 -3.78
N PRO A 129 -0.27 -14.03 -2.78
CA PRO A 129 1.19 -14.00 -2.85
C PRO A 129 1.82 -14.52 -4.15
N HIS A 130 1.29 -15.60 -4.74
CA HIS A 130 1.82 -16.16 -6.00
C HIS A 130 1.52 -15.32 -7.25
N ASN A 131 0.61 -14.34 -7.18
CA ASN A 131 0.28 -13.40 -8.27
C ASN A 131 0.93 -12.02 -8.09
N ILE A 132 1.57 -11.77 -6.95
CA ILE A 132 2.23 -10.48 -6.66
C ILE A 132 3.43 -10.29 -7.61
N LYS A 133 3.58 -9.08 -8.14
CA LYS A 133 4.73 -8.69 -8.96
C LYS A 133 5.87 -8.15 -8.07
N HIS A 134 7.12 -8.39 -8.47
CA HIS A 134 8.28 -7.93 -7.69
C HIS A 134 8.28 -6.42 -7.46
N HIS A 135 8.04 -5.62 -8.49
CA HIS A 135 8.02 -4.16 -8.41
C HIS A 135 6.73 -3.63 -7.80
N SER A 136 6.49 -3.94 -6.53
CA SER A 136 5.30 -3.56 -5.78
C SER A 136 5.57 -3.51 -4.27
N VAL A 137 4.60 -2.98 -3.54
CA VAL A 137 4.59 -2.95 -2.08
C VAL A 137 3.46 -3.83 -1.56
N VAL A 138 3.79 -4.80 -0.72
CA VAL A 138 2.79 -5.65 -0.05
C VAL A 138 2.49 -5.13 1.36
N TYR A 139 1.23 -5.21 1.74
CA TYR A 139 0.72 -4.91 3.06
C TYR A 139 -0.12 -6.08 3.56
N THR A 140 -0.10 -6.34 4.87
CA THR A 140 -1.13 -7.18 5.49
C THR A 140 -2.50 -6.50 5.34
N GLY A 141 -2.59 -5.28 5.86
CA GLY A 141 -3.67 -4.31 5.69
C GLY A 141 -3.14 -2.88 5.69
N THR A 142 -3.97 -1.92 5.29
CA THR A 142 -3.67 -0.48 5.43
C THR A 142 -4.34 0.11 6.67
N HIS A 143 -4.23 1.41 6.86
CA HIS A 143 -4.96 2.14 7.91
C HIS A 143 -6.47 2.18 7.69
N ASP A 144 -6.94 1.96 6.45
CA ASP A 144 -8.37 1.89 6.10
C ASP A 144 -8.98 0.49 6.32
N ASN A 145 -8.12 -0.51 6.44
CA ASN A 145 -8.49 -1.88 6.73
C ASN A 145 -8.73 -2.07 8.22
N ASP A 146 -9.40 -3.18 8.58
CA ASP A 146 -9.35 -3.66 9.95
C ASP A 146 -7.93 -4.19 10.27
N THR A 147 -7.61 -4.33 11.55
CA THR A 147 -6.53 -5.21 12.01
C THR A 147 -6.67 -6.58 11.37
N THR A 148 -5.57 -7.26 11.09
CA THR A 148 -5.62 -8.58 10.45
C THR A 148 -6.39 -9.60 11.29
N ARG A 149 -6.24 -9.54 12.63
CA ARG A 149 -7.05 -10.36 13.54
C ARG A 149 -8.54 -10.02 13.44
N GLY A 150 -8.89 -8.75 13.56
CA GLY A 150 -10.29 -8.30 13.47
C GLY A 150 -10.95 -8.63 12.14
N TRP A 151 -10.21 -8.44 11.04
CA TRP A 151 -10.61 -8.87 9.70
C TRP A 151 -10.92 -10.37 9.69
N TYR A 152 -9.95 -11.22 10.05
CA TYR A 152 -10.11 -12.66 10.01
C TYR A 152 -11.26 -13.15 10.90
N GLU A 153 -11.41 -12.60 12.12
CA GLU A 153 -12.50 -12.89 13.05
C GLU A 153 -13.89 -12.42 12.56
N SER A 154 -13.96 -11.57 11.54
CA SER A 154 -15.20 -11.11 10.90
C SER A 154 -15.55 -11.83 9.59
N GLU A 155 -14.57 -12.49 8.97
CA GLU A 155 -14.73 -13.20 7.70
C GLU A 155 -15.60 -14.45 7.82
N SER A 156 -16.13 -14.94 6.69
CA SER A 156 -16.89 -16.18 6.63
C SER A 156 -16.00 -17.42 6.83
N ASP A 157 -16.62 -18.55 7.20
CA ASP A 157 -15.89 -19.81 7.39
C ASP A 157 -15.20 -20.27 6.09
N GLU A 158 -15.79 -19.99 4.92
CA GLU A 158 -15.19 -20.28 3.62
C GLU A 158 -13.93 -19.45 3.36
N THR A 159 -13.95 -18.14 3.66
CA THR A 159 -12.77 -17.29 3.53
C THR A 159 -11.67 -17.74 4.52
N ARG A 160 -12.03 -18.03 5.78
CA ARG A 160 -11.07 -18.52 6.78
C ARG A 160 -10.46 -19.87 6.39
N ASP A 161 -11.26 -20.78 5.84
CA ASP A 161 -10.77 -22.04 5.29
C ASP A 161 -9.78 -21.82 4.13
N HIS A 162 -10.10 -20.90 3.21
CA HIS A 162 -9.18 -20.54 2.13
C HIS A 162 -7.84 -20.02 2.69
N VAL A 163 -7.86 -19.10 3.65
CA VAL A 163 -6.66 -18.57 4.31
C VAL A 163 -5.80 -19.71 4.90
N ARG A 164 -6.41 -20.57 5.72
CA ARG A 164 -5.72 -21.67 6.41
C ARG A 164 -5.08 -22.65 5.43
N ARG A 165 -5.80 -23.05 4.38
CA ARG A 165 -5.27 -23.95 3.35
C ARG A 165 -4.16 -23.30 2.53
N TYR A 166 -4.32 -22.02 2.17
CA TYR A 166 -3.33 -21.31 1.35
C TYR A 166 -2.02 -21.08 2.11
N LEU A 167 -2.10 -20.67 3.38
CA LEU A 167 -0.95 -20.38 4.23
C LEU A 167 -0.41 -21.62 4.97
N ALA A 168 -1.10 -22.76 4.86
CA ALA A 168 -0.84 -23.98 5.63
C ALA A 168 -0.75 -23.71 7.15
N CYS A 169 -1.70 -22.94 7.69
CA CYS A 169 -1.78 -22.58 9.11
C CYS A 169 -3.13 -23.00 9.73
N ASP A 170 -3.21 -22.98 11.07
CA ASP A 170 -4.46 -23.21 11.80
C ASP A 170 -5.26 -21.92 12.06
N GLY A 171 -4.64 -20.75 11.80
CA GLY A 171 -5.21 -19.42 11.99
C GLY A 171 -5.21 -18.93 13.44
N HIS A 172 -4.51 -19.59 14.36
CA HIS A 172 -4.41 -19.16 15.75
C HIS A 172 -3.69 -17.81 15.90
N ASP A 173 -2.61 -17.60 15.14
CA ASP A 173 -1.80 -16.38 15.15
C ASP A 173 -1.87 -15.68 13.79
N ILE A 174 -3.10 -15.50 13.30
CA ILE A 174 -3.35 -15.07 11.91
C ILE A 174 -2.66 -13.77 11.52
N ALA A 175 -2.52 -12.83 12.47
CA ALA A 175 -1.78 -11.61 12.23
C ALA A 175 -0.33 -11.91 11.82
N TRP A 176 0.37 -12.77 12.56
CA TRP A 176 1.74 -13.18 12.23
C TRP A 176 1.82 -14.13 11.03
N ASP A 177 0.79 -14.91 10.74
CA ASP A 177 0.71 -15.70 9.50
C ASP A 177 0.71 -14.79 8.27
N LEU A 178 -0.06 -13.68 8.29
CA LEU A 178 -0.03 -12.69 7.21
C LEU A 178 1.27 -11.85 7.21
N VAL A 179 1.85 -11.54 8.37
CA VAL A 179 3.19 -10.90 8.43
C VAL A 179 4.23 -11.78 7.75
N ARG A 180 4.22 -13.09 8.03
CA ARG A 180 5.08 -14.06 7.36
C ARG A 180 4.81 -14.08 5.85
N ALA A 181 3.55 -14.14 5.43
CA ALA A 181 3.18 -14.15 4.01
C ALA A 181 3.64 -12.88 3.27
N ALA A 182 3.53 -11.70 3.90
CA ALA A 182 4.02 -10.45 3.34
C ALA A 182 5.54 -10.51 3.15
N ASN A 183 6.28 -10.95 4.18
CA ASN A 183 7.74 -11.09 4.11
C ASN A 183 8.18 -12.15 3.08
N ALA A 184 7.46 -13.27 2.98
CA ALA A 184 7.75 -14.34 2.02
C ALA A 184 7.38 -13.99 0.56
N SER A 185 6.59 -12.94 0.33
CA SER A 185 6.18 -12.55 -1.02
C SER A 185 7.35 -12.03 -1.84
N VAL A 186 7.18 -11.98 -3.16
CA VAL A 186 8.17 -11.42 -4.08
C VAL A 186 8.18 -9.89 -4.13
N ALA A 187 7.27 -9.20 -3.44
CA ALA A 187 7.22 -7.74 -3.44
C ALA A 187 8.52 -7.13 -2.91
N ALA A 188 8.99 -6.06 -3.57
CA ALA A 188 10.20 -5.33 -3.22
C ALA A 188 10.15 -4.77 -1.79
N LEU A 189 8.96 -4.35 -1.32
CA LEU A 189 8.77 -3.83 0.02
C LEU A 189 7.57 -4.50 0.70
N ALA A 190 7.73 -4.90 1.96
CA ALA A 190 6.66 -5.39 2.82
C ALA A 190 6.44 -4.40 3.97
N ILE A 191 5.21 -3.93 4.13
CA ILE A 191 4.83 -2.97 5.19
C ILE A 191 3.74 -3.58 6.05
N VAL A 192 3.97 -3.61 7.37
CA VAL A 192 3.05 -4.19 8.34
C VAL A 192 2.56 -3.08 9.30
N PRO A 193 1.25 -2.89 9.49
CA PRO A 193 0.72 -2.02 10.53
C PRO A 193 1.13 -2.51 11.92
N MET A 194 1.44 -1.58 12.81
CA MET A 194 1.87 -1.91 14.17
C MET A 194 0.81 -2.74 14.93
N GLN A 195 -0.47 -2.54 14.64
CA GLN A 195 -1.57 -3.32 15.21
C GLN A 195 -1.46 -4.82 14.92
N ASP A 196 -0.92 -5.19 13.77
CA ASP A 196 -0.76 -6.60 13.36
C ASP A 196 0.44 -7.24 14.07
N LEU A 197 1.54 -6.52 14.26
CA LEU A 197 2.67 -6.98 15.08
C LEU A 197 2.24 -7.27 16.53
N LEU A 198 1.28 -6.49 17.02
CA LEU A 198 0.69 -6.59 18.35
C LEU A 198 -0.50 -7.56 18.42
N ASN A 199 -0.89 -8.18 17.29
CA ASN A 199 -2.04 -9.08 17.15
C ASN A 199 -3.33 -8.54 17.83
N LEU A 200 -3.62 -7.26 17.60
CA LEU A 200 -4.73 -6.55 18.22
C LEU A 200 -6.06 -6.81 17.48
N PRO A 201 -7.20 -6.78 18.19
CA PRO A 201 -8.53 -6.96 17.60
C PRO A 201 -9.03 -5.67 16.93
N THR A 202 -10.24 -5.72 16.34
CA THR A 202 -10.93 -4.60 15.67
C THR A 202 -10.97 -3.29 16.44
N ALA A 203 -10.95 -3.33 17.79
CA ALA A 203 -10.90 -2.13 18.61
C ALA A 203 -9.66 -1.24 18.33
N ALA A 204 -8.61 -1.79 17.71
CA ALA A 204 -7.40 -1.06 17.32
C ALA A 204 -7.41 -0.55 15.86
N ARG A 205 -8.51 -0.72 15.12
CA ARG A 205 -8.64 -0.23 13.75
C ARG A 205 -8.43 1.28 13.68
N MET A 206 -7.62 1.73 12.71
CA MET A 206 -7.23 3.14 12.61
C MET A 206 -8.33 4.00 11.97
N ASN A 207 -8.88 3.57 10.83
CA ASN A 207 -9.92 4.31 10.13
C ASN A 207 -11.03 3.37 9.62
N TYR A 208 -12.27 3.85 9.68
CA TYR A 208 -13.43 3.26 9.03
C TYR A 208 -13.86 4.16 7.86
N PRO A 209 -13.50 3.81 6.60
CA PRO A 209 -13.93 4.57 5.43
C PRO A 209 -15.45 4.79 5.40
N GLY A 210 -15.87 6.03 5.11
CA GLY A 210 -17.28 6.41 5.07
C GLY A 210 -17.93 6.72 6.43
N ARG A 211 -17.25 6.49 7.57
CA ARG A 211 -17.77 6.83 8.90
C ARG A 211 -17.30 8.22 9.33
N LEU A 212 -18.24 9.09 9.71
CA LEU A 212 -17.93 10.38 10.32
C LEU A 212 -17.63 10.21 11.82
N GLY A 213 -16.36 10.39 12.20
CA GLY A 213 -15.90 10.36 13.59
C GLY A 213 -15.52 8.98 14.14
N GLY A 214 -14.71 8.98 15.22
CA GLY A 214 -14.17 7.77 15.85
C GLY A 214 -12.92 7.19 15.18
N ASN A 215 -12.42 7.82 14.10
CA ASN A 215 -11.23 7.41 13.37
C ASN A 215 -9.98 8.16 13.85
N TRP A 216 -8.80 7.62 13.56
CA TRP A 216 -7.48 8.22 13.81
C TRP A 216 -7.13 8.40 15.29
N GLN A 217 -7.72 7.58 16.15
CA GLN A 217 -7.57 7.69 17.62
C GLN A 217 -6.69 6.60 18.23
N TRP A 218 -6.41 5.52 17.49
CA TRP A 218 -5.61 4.43 18.03
C TRP A 218 -4.17 4.89 18.33
N ARG A 219 -3.66 4.47 19.49
CA ARG A 219 -2.31 4.74 19.96
C ARG A 219 -1.80 3.50 20.69
N TYR A 220 -0.51 3.20 20.52
CA TYR A 220 0.15 2.18 21.34
C TYR A 220 0.72 2.81 22.62
N THR A 221 0.92 1.99 23.64
CA THR A 221 1.77 2.31 24.80
C THR A 221 3.05 1.47 24.74
N ARG A 222 4.11 1.93 25.43
CA ARG A 222 5.37 1.18 25.47
C ARG A 222 5.19 -0.23 26.05
N ASP A 223 4.27 -0.41 26.98
CA ASP A 223 3.99 -1.70 27.62
C ASP A 223 3.37 -2.72 26.65
N MET A 224 2.79 -2.28 25.53
CA MET A 224 2.30 -3.18 24.48
C MET A 224 3.46 -3.79 23.66
N LEU A 225 4.65 -3.19 23.69
CA LEU A 225 5.83 -3.68 22.97
C LEU A 225 6.48 -4.82 23.74
N GLU A 226 5.90 -6.01 23.61
CA GLU A 226 6.45 -7.22 24.21
C GLU A 226 7.89 -7.50 23.70
N PRO A 227 8.82 -7.93 24.57
CA PRO A 227 10.23 -8.10 24.21
C PRO A 227 10.50 -9.08 23.05
N TRP A 228 9.55 -9.98 22.76
CA TRP A 228 9.67 -10.99 21.71
C TRP A 228 9.33 -10.46 20.30
N ILE A 229 8.64 -9.32 20.18
CA ILE A 229 8.15 -8.81 18.89
C ILE A 229 9.31 -8.45 17.97
N ALA A 230 10.29 -7.69 18.47
CA ALA A 230 11.42 -7.24 17.67
C ALA A 230 12.31 -8.41 17.21
N PRO A 231 12.73 -9.36 18.08
CA PRO A 231 13.45 -10.56 17.65
C PRO A 231 12.67 -11.39 16.62
N ARG A 232 11.37 -11.64 16.84
CA ARG A 232 10.56 -12.41 15.89
C ARG A 232 10.45 -11.74 14.52
N LEU A 233 10.32 -10.41 14.50
CA LEU A 233 10.29 -9.64 13.26
C LEU A 233 11.66 -9.66 12.57
N ALA A 234 12.75 -9.54 13.33
CA ALA A 234 14.11 -9.63 12.81
C ALA A 234 14.38 -11.02 12.18
N ASP A 235 14.01 -12.10 12.87
CA ASP A 235 14.14 -13.47 12.37
C ASP A 235 13.40 -13.66 11.04
N LEU A 236 12.17 -13.15 10.91
CA LEU A 236 11.43 -13.21 9.64
C LEU A 236 12.09 -12.35 8.55
N THR A 237 12.59 -11.18 8.93
CA THR A 237 13.26 -10.25 8.02
C THR A 237 14.52 -10.88 7.44
N GLU A 238 15.32 -11.55 8.26
CA GLU A 238 16.51 -12.30 7.83
C GLU A 238 16.13 -13.54 7.00
N LEU A 239 15.18 -14.35 7.48
CA LEU A 239 14.75 -15.60 6.83
C LEU A 239 14.30 -15.39 5.38
N TYR A 240 13.63 -14.26 5.10
CA TYR A 240 13.12 -13.94 3.76
C TYR A 240 14.00 -12.94 2.99
N GLY A 241 15.23 -12.70 3.44
CA GLY A 241 16.21 -11.88 2.70
C GLY A 241 15.82 -10.41 2.59
N ARG A 242 15.17 -9.86 3.62
CA ARG A 242 14.76 -8.44 3.72
C ARG A 242 15.60 -7.63 4.70
N ALA A 243 16.55 -8.28 5.37
CA ALA A 243 17.52 -7.58 6.22
C ALA A 243 18.40 -6.67 5.35
N PRO A 244 18.86 -5.52 5.89
CA PRO A 244 19.84 -4.69 5.19
C PRO A 244 21.07 -5.53 4.83
N ALA A 245 21.63 -5.32 3.64
CA ALA A 245 22.92 -5.88 3.31
C ALA A 245 23.94 -5.42 4.36
N ILE A 246 24.59 -6.37 5.02
CA ILE A 246 25.78 -6.06 5.83
C ILE A 246 26.83 -5.65 4.81
N PRO A 247 27.43 -4.44 4.90
CA PRO A 247 28.52 -4.06 4.01
C PRO A 247 29.61 -5.13 4.12
N GLU A 248 30.03 -5.70 2.98
CA GLU A 248 31.22 -6.53 2.96
C GLU A 248 32.36 -5.65 3.49
N THR A 249 32.90 -6.01 4.65
CA THR A 249 34.15 -5.43 5.13
C THR A 249 35.25 -5.93 4.19
N ASP A 250 36.00 -5.02 3.56
CA ASP A 250 37.14 -5.28 2.67
C ASP A 250 38.30 -6.09 3.30
N ASP A 251 38.08 -6.80 4.40
CA ASP A 251 39.10 -7.56 5.15
C ASP A 251 39.49 -8.89 4.46
N GLU A 252 38.77 -9.35 3.42
CA GLU A 252 39.17 -10.55 2.66
C GLU A 252 40.14 -10.25 1.50
N ALA A 253 40.35 -8.98 1.12
CA ALA A 253 41.28 -8.61 0.04
C ALA A 253 42.76 -8.57 0.48
N GLU A 254 43.07 -8.49 1.78
CA GLU A 254 44.46 -8.46 2.28
C GLU A 254 45.05 -9.84 2.58
N VAL A 255 44.25 -10.90 2.61
CA VAL A 255 44.75 -12.27 2.90
C VAL A 255 45.37 -12.93 1.66
N GLU A 256 44.95 -12.56 0.45
CA GLU A 256 45.55 -13.09 -0.79
C GLU A 256 46.79 -12.32 -1.26
N ALA A 257 47.01 -11.07 -0.82
CA ALA A 257 48.16 -10.26 -1.24
C ALA A 257 49.43 -10.45 -0.40
N SER A 258 49.39 -11.31 0.63
CA SER A 258 50.53 -11.57 1.52
C SER A 258 51.17 -12.96 1.34
N GLN A 259 50.79 -13.70 0.29
CA GLN A 259 51.32 -15.04 -0.03
C GLN A 259 52.26 -15.11 -1.24
N ASP A 260 52.71 -13.97 -1.80
CA ASP A 260 53.73 -13.92 -2.85
C ASP A 260 55.07 -13.33 -2.37
#